data_AF-A0A972DBU7-F1
#
_entry.id   AF-A0A972DBU7-F1
#
_cell.length_a   1.000
_cell.length_b   1.000
_cell.length_c   1.000
_cell.angle_alpha   90.00
_cell.angle_beta   90.00
_cell.angle_gamma   90.00
#
_symmetry.space_group_name_H-M   'P 1'
#
loop_
_entity.id
_entity.type
_entity.pdbx_description
1 polymer ?
#
loop_
_entity_poly.entity_id
_entity_poly.type
_entity_poly.pdbx_seq_one_letter_code
_entity_poly.pdbx_strand_id
1 'polypeptide(L)'
;MAGKTRPEYPRLESVVIRFPTLERLPPWLRVAVLLLPLLLAVLELLGGLRIRTRIPDPQDLRAAADFLRPKIDPRVRVVAAPSYADPLMREALGDLLSFAQVAPSDLAPFETLYALSLNGHFPAEAPDRLPLVEGVFGRVSVLRWDLGPSPVVVDLVDRLPKARVEWIAPDGTPRRCPWVTTPRYTPGGLSQGPMRPRARFECDRNRPHLYVGETVIEDLHLNPRRAVYQHPPDEGRIRTTFPPIEISRSLVLYAGLYYEHERDGVHGPFELVVRIDGKERGRMVHRDLQGWKRLEIDTSDLEGKRAEISIETFAKDARYRTVGWAATLRKTDVGEAYP
;
A
#
# COMPACT_ATOMS: atom_id res chain seq x y z
N MET A 1 -12.32 -20.58 44.07
CA MET A 1 -13.41 -19.59 44.25
C MET A 1 -12.79 -18.22 44.44
N ALA A 2 -12.95 -17.32 43.47
CA ALA A 2 -12.65 -15.90 43.62
C ALA A 2 -13.55 -15.16 42.62
N GLY A 3 -14.68 -14.65 43.10
CA GLY A 3 -15.67 -13.95 42.29
C GLY A 3 -15.15 -12.57 41.91
N LYS A 4 -14.90 -12.35 40.62
CA LYS A 4 -14.67 -11.00 40.09
C LYS A 4 -16.00 -10.24 40.10
N THR A 5 -16.09 -9.23 40.95
CA THR A 5 -17.15 -8.21 40.91
C THR A 5 -17.06 -7.45 39.59
N ARG A 6 -18.16 -7.41 38.83
CA ARG A 6 -18.27 -6.56 37.63
C ARG A 6 -18.22 -5.09 38.08
N PRO A 7 -17.52 -4.20 37.36
CA PRO A 7 -17.64 -2.77 37.61
C PRO A 7 -19.09 -2.34 37.29
N GLU A 8 -19.75 -1.69 38.25
CA GLU A 8 -21.01 -0.99 38.01
C GLU A 8 -20.72 0.17 37.07
N TYR A 9 -21.25 0.11 35.85
CA TYR A 9 -21.31 1.28 34.99
C TYR A 9 -22.31 2.28 35.60
N PRO A 10 -21.98 3.58 35.65
CA PRO A 10 -22.94 4.58 36.09
C PRO A 10 -24.18 4.47 35.19
N ARG A 11 -25.36 4.35 35.81
CA ARG A 11 -26.64 4.45 35.10
C ARG A 11 -26.63 5.79 34.37
N LEU A 12 -26.69 5.76 33.05
CA LEU A 12 -26.96 6.95 32.24
C LEU A 12 -28.32 7.48 32.70
N GLU A 13 -28.31 8.53 33.52
CA GLU A 13 -29.51 9.32 33.76
C GLU A 13 -29.97 9.83 32.39
N SER A 14 -31.17 9.43 31.99
CA SER A 14 -31.76 9.89 30.75
C SER A 14 -31.95 11.39 30.82
N VAL A 15 -31.08 12.16 30.18
CA VAL A 15 -31.29 13.58 29.95
C VAL A 15 -32.44 13.71 28.94
N VAL A 16 -33.64 13.94 29.45
CA VAL A 16 -34.81 14.25 28.61
C VAL A 16 -34.66 15.70 28.15
N ILE A 17 -34.08 15.89 26.96
CA ILE A 17 -34.04 17.19 26.30
C ILE A 17 -35.46 17.52 25.85
N ARG A 18 -36.17 18.39 26.60
CA ARG A 18 -37.47 18.92 26.18
C ARG A 18 -37.25 20.07 25.20
N PHE A 19 -37.40 19.80 23.92
CA PHE A 19 -37.45 20.85 22.91
C PHE A 19 -38.72 21.71 23.13
N PRO A 20 -38.64 23.04 23.06
CA PRO A 20 -39.84 23.88 23.08
C PRO A 20 -40.73 23.49 21.90
N THR A 21 -42.02 23.30 22.14
CA THR A 21 -43.00 23.15 21.05
C THR A 21 -42.93 24.39 20.16
N LEU A 22 -42.94 24.20 18.84
CA LEU A 22 -42.87 25.26 17.82
C LEU A 22 -43.83 26.43 18.12
N GLU A 23 -44.95 26.14 18.77
CA GLU A 23 -45.98 27.07 19.25
C GLU A 23 -45.55 28.08 20.33
N ARG A 24 -44.35 27.95 20.92
CA ARG A 24 -43.82 28.88 21.92
C ARG A 24 -42.78 29.86 21.36
N LEU A 25 -42.35 29.66 20.12
CA LEU A 25 -41.39 30.55 19.46
C LEU A 25 -42.11 31.79 18.91
N PRO A 26 -41.45 32.96 18.83
CA PRO A 26 -42.02 34.12 18.14
C PRO A 26 -42.21 33.82 16.64
N PRO A 27 -43.18 34.45 15.95
CA PRO A 27 -43.55 34.11 14.57
C PRO A 27 -42.39 34.08 13.58
N TRP A 28 -41.47 35.04 13.68
CA TRP A 28 -40.28 35.11 12.82
C TRP A 28 -39.33 33.92 13.01
N LEU A 29 -39.23 33.39 14.24
CA LEU A 29 -38.36 32.26 14.54
C LEU A 29 -39.00 30.94 14.08
N ARG A 30 -40.34 30.82 14.11
CA ARG A 30 -41.04 29.66 13.51
C ARG A 30 -40.83 29.60 12.01
N VAL A 31 -40.96 30.75 11.33
CA VAL A 31 -40.71 30.87 9.90
C VAL A 31 -39.24 30.54 9.60
N ALA A 32 -38.29 31.05 10.38
CA ALA A 32 -36.88 30.71 10.22
C ALA A 32 -36.60 29.21 10.39
N VAL A 33 -37.18 28.55 11.41
CA VAL A 33 -37.03 27.11 11.64
C VAL A 33 -37.65 26.28 10.50
N LEU A 34 -38.78 26.72 9.93
CA LEU A 34 -39.42 26.06 8.79
C LEU A 34 -38.68 26.30 7.47
N LEU A 35 -38.05 27.47 7.29
CA LEU A 35 -37.26 27.80 6.11
C LEU A 35 -35.85 27.21 6.13
N LEU A 36 -35.30 26.92 7.31
CA LEU A 36 -33.97 26.32 7.45
C LEU A 36 -33.79 25.02 6.65
N PRO A 37 -34.67 24.00 6.73
CA PRO A 37 -34.52 22.79 5.93
C PRO A 37 -34.68 23.06 4.43
N LEU A 38 -35.53 24.01 4.03
CA LEU A 38 -35.67 24.41 2.63
C LEU A 38 -34.38 25.07 2.11
N LEU A 39 -33.80 25.98 2.90
CA LEU A 39 -32.52 26.60 2.58
C LEU A 39 -31.42 25.54 2.47
N LEU A 40 -31.37 24.59 3.40
CA LEU A 40 -30.40 23.49 3.37
C LEU A 40 -30.59 22.63 2.11
N ALA A 41 -31.84 22.31 1.75
CA ALA A 41 -32.16 21.55 0.54
C ALA A 41 -31.75 22.30 -0.75
N VAL A 42 -31.94 23.63 -0.80
CA VAL A 42 -31.50 24.46 -1.93
C VAL A 42 -29.97 24.49 -1.99
N LEU A 43 -29.29 24.65 -0.86
CA LEU A 43 -27.82 24.64 -0.80
C LEU A 43 -27.25 23.28 -1.23
N GLU A 44 -27.85 22.17 -0.79
CA GLU A 44 -27.49 20.82 -1.23
C GLU A 44 -27.75 20.61 -2.72
N LEU A 45 -28.88 21.10 -3.25
CA LEU A 45 -29.18 21.02 -4.69
C LEU A 45 -28.16 21.81 -5.52
N LEU A 46 -27.87 23.04 -5.14
CA LEU A 46 -26.87 23.88 -5.81
C LEU A 46 -25.47 23.27 -5.68
N GLY A 47 -25.14 22.71 -4.52
CA GLY A 47 -23.92 21.93 -4.28
C GLY A 47 -23.83 20.73 -5.22
N GLY A 48 -24.89 19.93 -5.31
CA GLY A 48 -24.99 18.77 -6.20
C GLY A 48 -24.85 19.13 -7.68
N LEU A 49 -25.50 20.21 -8.14
CA LEU A 49 -25.35 20.71 -9.50
C LEU A 49 -23.91 21.19 -9.78
N ARG A 50 -23.29 21.87 -8.82
CA ARG A 50 -21.89 22.31 -8.93
C ARG A 50 -20.92 21.13 -8.95
N ILE A 51 -21.16 20.08 -8.16
CA ILE A 51 -20.36 18.85 -8.18
C ILE A 51 -20.53 18.17 -9.53
N ARG A 52 -21.77 17.97 -9.99
CA ARG A 52 -22.07 17.29 -11.25
C ARG A 52 -21.40 17.94 -12.47
N THR A 53 -21.31 19.28 -12.50
CA THR A 53 -20.64 20.01 -13.58
C THR A 53 -19.10 19.90 -13.55
N ARG A 54 -18.53 19.38 -12.47
CA ARG A 54 -17.08 19.15 -12.29
C ARG A 54 -16.67 17.69 -12.44
N ILE A 55 -17.61 16.77 -12.52
CA ILE A 55 -17.32 15.35 -12.81
C ILE A 55 -16.88 15.27 -14.28
N PRO A 56 -15.69 14.74 -14.60
CA PRO A 56 -15.27 14.52 -15.97
C PRO A 56 -16.22 13.57 -16.70
N ASP A 57 -16.43 13.81 -18.00
CA ASP A 57 -17.23 12.89 -18.80
C ASP A 57 -16.51 11.53 -18.89
N PRO A 58 -17.20 10.39 -18.70
CA PRO A 58 -16.59 9.07 -18.92
C PRO A 58 -15.97 8.88 -20.30
N GLN A 59 -16.40 9.64 -21.32
CA GLN A 59 -15.78 9.65 -22.65
C GLN A 59 -14.42 10.36 -22.66
N ASP A 60 -14.27 11.46 -21.92
CA ASP A 60 -13.00 12.19 -21.78
C ASP A 60 -11.93 11.29 -21.16
N LEU A 61 -12.29 10.54 -20.11
CA LEU A 61 -11.38 9.60 -19.45
C LEU A 61 -10.97 8.47 -20.39
N ARG A 62 -11.91 7.93 -21.17
CA ARG A 62 -11.62 6.90 -22.18
C ARG A 62 -10.72 7.43 -23.30
N ALA A 63 -10.95 8.63 -23.80
CA ALA A 63 -10.09 9.24 -24.80
C ALA A 63 -8.67 9.50 -24.28
N ALA A 64 -8.54 9.99 -23.04
CA ALA A 64 -7.23 10.15 -22.39
C ALA A 64 -6.54 8.80 -22.15
N ALA A 65 -7.28 7.77 -21.77
CA ALA A 65 -6.78 6.41 -21.64
C ALA A 65 -6.28 5.89 -22.99
N ASP A 66 -7.09 5.95 -24.05
CA ASP A 66 -6.73 5.50 -25.40
C ASP A 66 -5.46 6.18 -25.93
N PHE A 67 -5.29 7.48 -25.62
CA PHE A 67 -4.05 8.20 -25.92
C PHE A 67 -2.82 7.63 -25.19
N LEU A 68 -2.98 7.19 -23.93
CA LEU A 68 -1.91 6.62 -23.12
C LEU A 68 -1.62 5.15 -23.44
N ARG A 69 -2.62 4.35 -23.84
CA ARG A 69 -2.45 2.91 -24.11
C ARG A 69 -1.20 2.55 -24.92
N PRO A 70 -0.87 3.20 -26.05
CA PRO A 70 0.34 2.85 -26.82
C PRO A 70 1.65 3.28 -26.16
N LYS A 71 1.61 4.07 -25.09
CA LYS A 71 2.78 4.57 -24.34
C LYS A 71 3.05 3.77 -23.07
N ILE A 72 2.19 2.81 -22.73
CA ILE A 72 2.34 2.02 -21.51
C ILE A 72 3.31 0.87 -21.77
N ASP A 73 4.38 0.85 -20.99
CA ASP A 73 5.33 -0.24 -20.90
C ASP A 73 5.72 -0.47 -19.42
N PRO A 74 6.47 -1.54 -19.07
CA PRO A 74 6.80 -1.85 -17.68
C PRO A 74 7.54 -0.76 -16.89
N ARG A 75 8.23 0.18 -17.55
CA ARG A 75 8.95 1.31 -16.93
C ARG A 75 8.12 2.59 -16.84
N VAL A 76 6.86 2.52 -17.24
CA VAL A 76 5.93 3.65 -17.18
C VAL A 76 4.98 3.48 -16.00
N ARG A 77 4.94 4.48 -15.14
CA ARG A 77 3.94 4.60 -14.08
C ARG A 77 2.79 5.46 -14.57
N VAL A 78 1.55 4.99 -14.41
CA VAL A 78 0.34 5.77 -14.69
C VAL A 78 -0.47 5.92 -13.41
N VAL A 79 -0.83 7.16 -13.07
CA VAL A 79 -1.63 7.48 -11.88
C VAL A 79 -2.85 8.33 -12.23
N ALA A 80 -3.86 8.28 -11.37
CA ALA A 80 -4.93 9.26 -11.37
C ALA A 80 -4.60 10.40 -10.37
N ALA A 81 -4.92 11.63 -10.76
CA ALA A 81 -4.87 12.78 -9.88
C ALA A 81 -6.24 13.48 -9.89
N PRO A 82 -6.95 13.55 -8.76
CA PRO A 82 -6.56 13.10 -7.42
C PRO A 82 -6.58 11.56 -7.27
N SER A 83 -5.86 11.05 -6.26
CA SER A 83 -5.63 9.61 -6.09
C SER A 83 -6.91 8.78 -5.90
N TYR A 84 -7.98 9.36 -5.35
CA TYR A 84 -9.26 8.66 -5.20
C TYR A 84 -9.94 8.31 -6.54
N ALA A 85 -9.49 8.88 -7.65
CA ALA A 85 -9.99 8.56 -8.99
C ALA A 85 -9.25 7.35 -9.63
N ASP A 86 -8.29 6.75 -8.93
CA ASP A 86 -7.54 5.58 -9.39
C ASP A 86 -8.42 4.39 -9.83
N PRO A 87 -9.56 4.06 -9.18
CA PRO A 87 -10.47 3.02 -9.69
C PRO A 87 -10.99 3.28 -11.11
N LEU A 88 -11.28 4.54 -11.45
CA LEU A 88 -11.74 4.92 -12.79
C LEU A 88 -10.63 4.76 -13.83
N MET A 89 -9.39 5.14 -13.46
CA MET A 89 -8.22 4.92 -14.31
C MET A 89 -7.99 3.42 -14.53
N ARG A 90 -8.10 2.59 -13.49
CA ARG A 90 -7.92 1.13 -13.59
C ARG A 90 -9.02 0.46 -14.40
N GLU A 91 -10.24 0.97 -14.37
CA GLU A 91 -11.30 0.48 -15.26
C GLU A 91 -10.92 0.66 -16.74
N ALA A 92 -10.25 1.77 -17.08
CA ALA A 92 -9.88 2.09 -18.46
C ALA A 92 -8.51 1.52 -18.92
N LEU A 93 -7.54 1.42 -18.01
CA LEU A 93 -6.15 1.05 -18.32
C LEU A 93 -5.63 -0.16 -17.56
N GLY A 94 -6.38 -0.68 -16.59
CA GLY A 94 -5.90 -1.72 -15.66
C GLY A 94 -5.57 -3.05 -16.32
N ASP A 95 -6.10 -3.31 -17.52
CA ASP A 95 -5.75 -4.47 -18.33
C ASP A 95 -4.29 -4.46 -18.84
N LEU A 96 -3.67 -3.28 -18.88
CA LEU A 96 -2.28 -3.07 -19.31
C LEU A 96 -1.29 -2.96 -18.15
N LEU A 97 -1.78 -2.74 -16.92
CA LEU A 97 -0.93 -2.41 -15.79
C LEU A 97 -0.59 -3.64 -14.94
N SER A 98 0.69 -3.89 -14.75
CA SER A 98 1.19 -4.91 -13.83
C SER A 98 1.01 -4.50 -12.35
N PHE A 99 1.08 -5.46 -11.43
CA PHE A 99 1.12 -5.17 -9.98
C PHE A 99 2.27 -4.23 -9.60
N ALA A 100 3.43 -4.35 -10.26
CA ALA A 100 4.57 -3.47 -10.02
C ALA A 100 4.22 -2.01 -10.35
N GLN A 101 3.51 -1.78 -11.46
CA GLN A 101 3.11 -0.45 -11.89
C GLN A 101 2.00 0.15 -11.02
N VAL A 102 1.08 -0.64 -10.50
CA VAL A 102 -0.11 -0.10 -9.81
C VAL A 102 0.01 0.01 -8.30
N ALA A 103 1.01 -0.67 -7.72
CA ALA A 103 1.21 -0.72 -6.29
C ALA A 103 2.71 -0.62 -5.94
N PRO A 104 3.49 0.32 -6.52
CA PRO A 104 4.91 0.39 -6.25
C PRO A 104 5.20 0.83 -4.81
N SER A 105 6.41 0.55 -4.33
CA SER A 105 6.90 1.13 -3.09
C SER A 105 7.37 2.57 -3.27
N ASP A 106 7.96 2.89 -4.43
CA ASP A 106 8.44 4.20 -4.81
C ASP A 106 8.53 4.33 -6.36
N LEU A 107 8.95 5.49 -6.86
CA LEU A 107 9.06 5.74 -8.29
C LEU A 107 10.34 5.20 -8.95
N ALA A 108 11.28 4.65 -8.17
CA ALA A 108 12.58 4.22 -8.68
C ALA A 108 12.53 3.18 -9.82
N PRO A 109 11.57 2.24 -9.88
CA PRO A 109 11.47 1.30 -11.01
C PRO A 109 11.08 1.94 -12.35
N PHE A 110 10.64 3.19 -12.37
CA PHE A 110 10.04 3.83 -13.54
C PHE A 110 10.93 4.92 -14.12
N GLU A 111 10.85 5.07 -15.43
CA GLU A 111 11.56 6.13 -16.19
C GLU A 111 10.60 7.26 -16.58
N THR A 112 9.29 7.03 -16.50
CA THR A 112 8.28 8.03 -16.82
C THR A 112 7.07 7.88 -15.91
N LEU A 113 6.56 9.01 -15.43
CA LEU A 113 5.29 9.13 -14.72
C LEU A 113 4.28 9.86 -15.62
N TYR A 114 3.17 9.20 -15.93
CA TYR A 114 1.98 9.84 -16.46
C TYR A 114 0.94 10.01 -15.37
N ALA A 115 0.25 11.14 -15.37
CA ALA A 115 -0.92 11.36 -14.54
C ALA A 115 -2.13 11.74 -15.40
N LEU A 116 -3.26 11.07 -15.16
CA LEU A 116 -4.57 11.54 -15.58
C LEU A 116 -5.04 12.58 -14.55
N SER A 117 -4.84 13.85 -14.88
CA SER A 117 -5.21 14.99 -14.05
C SER A 117 -6.64 15.40 -14.31
N LEU A 118 -7.50 15.18 -13.33
CA LEU A 118 -8.88 15.60 -13.34
C LEU A 118 -8.94 16.99 -12.71
N ASN A 119 -9.54 17.97 -13.40
CA ASN A 119 -9.72 19.33 -12.89
C ASN A 119 -8.42 20.02 -12.39
N GLY A 120 -7.26 19.67 -12.96
CA GLY A 120 -5.98 20.30 -12.63
C GLY A 120 -5.31 19.81 -11.35
N HIS A 121 -5.75 18.67 -10.79
CA HIS A 121 -5.08 18.04 -9.66
C HIS A 121 -3.71 17.45 -10.06
N PHE A 122 -2.75 17.50 -9.14
CA PHE A 122 -1.44 16.86 -9.29
C PHE A 122 -1.35 15.64 -8.35
N PRO A 123 -0.65 14.56 -8.75
CA PRO A 123 -0.45 13.42 -7.88
C PRO A 123 0.59 13.75 -6.80
N ALA A 124 0.39 13.23 -5.59
CA ALA A 124 1.29 13.49 -4.46
C ALA A 124 2.71 12.93 -4.65
N GLU A 125 2.86 11.91 -5.52
CA GLU A 125 4.15 11.31 -5.87
C GLU A 125 4.90 12.05 -6.99
N ALA A 126 4.32 13.11 -7.58
CA ALA A 126 5.01 13.88 -8.61
C ALA A 126 6.30 14.52 -8.08
N PRO A 127 7.37 14.54 -8.89
CA PRO A 127 8.55 15.37 -8.61
C PRO A 127 8.20 16.85 -8.46
N ASP A 128 9.00 17.60 -7.69
CA ASP A 128 8.81 19.05 -7.46
C ASP A 128 9.26 19.90 -8.66
N ARG A 129 8.65 19.62 -9.81
CA ARG A 129 8.82 20.37 -11.06
C ARG A 129 7.57 20.23 -11.91
N LEU A 130 7.37 21.20 -12.80
CA LEU A 130 6.20 21.22 -13.66
C LEU A 130 6.20 20.03 -14.65
N PRO A 131 5.04 19.40 -14.88
CA PRO A 131 4.90 18.39 -15.92
C PRO A 131 4.91 18.99 -17.31
N LEU A 132 5.14 18.13 -18.28
CA LEU A 132 4.73 18.35 -19.67
C LEU A 132 3.25 17.99 -19.80
N VAL A 133 2.44 18.88 -20.37
CA VAL A 133 1.05 18.56 -20.74
C VAL A 133 1.08 17.92 -22.12
N GLU A 134 0.76 16.63 -22.20
CA GLU A 134 0.78 15.89 -23.48
C GLU A 134 -0.55 15.91 -24.22
N GLY A 135 -1.66 16.10 -23.49
CA GLY A 135 -2.99 16.14 -24.07
C GLY A 135 -4.04 16.64 -23.09
N VAL A 136 -5.11 17.20 -23.63
CA VAL A 136 -6.28 17.66 -22.88
C VAL A 136 -7.53 17.10 -23.55
N PHE A 137 -8.33 16.37 -22.77
CA PHE A 137 -9.54 15.66 -23.17
C PHE A 137 -10.65 16.15 -22.25
N GLY A 138 -11.33 17.22 -22.67
CA GLY A 138 -12.33 17.91 -21.84
C GLY A 138 -11.76 18.35 -20.49
N ARG A 139 -12.18 17.70 -19.39
CA ARG A 139 -11.70 17.99 -18.02
C ARG A 139 -10.55 17.11 -17.54
N VAL A 140 -10.05 16.22 -18.38
CA VAL A 140 -8.94 15.31 -18.10
C VAL A 140 -7.71 15.75 -18.88
N SER A 141 -6.62 16.04 -18.19
CA SER A 141 -5.33 16.32 -18.82
C SER A 141 -4.38 15.15 -18.60
N VAL A 142 -3.60 14.80 -19.62
CA VAL A 142 -2.49 13.85 -19.51
C VAL A 142 -1.22 14.65 -19.22
N LEU A 143 -0.69 14.47 -18.01
CA LEU A 143 0.54 15.10 -17.55
C LEU A 143 1.68 14.08 -17.59
N ARG A 144 2.89 14.49 -17.98
CA ARG A 144 4.09 13.64 -18.01
C ARG A 144 5.25 14.25 -17.22
N TRP A 145 5.94 13.41 -16.46
CA TRP A 145 7.25 13.67 -15.89
C TRP A 145 8.25 12.61 -16.38
N ASP A 146 9.44 13.08 -16.79
CA ASP A 146 10.58 12.22 -17.13
C ASP A 146 11.43 11.94 -15.89
N LEU A 147 11.42 10.71 -15.39
CA LEU A 147 12.11 10.35 -14.14
C LEU A 147 13.59 10.00 -14.36
N GLY A 148 14.05 9.98 -15.61
CA GLY A 148 15.39 9.50 -15.97
C GLY A 148 15.52 7.98 -15.90
N PRO A 149 16.71 7.43 -16.16
CA PRO A 149 16.93 5.98 -16.16
C PRO A 149 16.67 5.35 -14.79
N SER A 150 15.99 4.20 -14.76
CA SER A 150 15.72 3.51 -13.50
C SER A 150 17.03 3.04 -12.85
N PRO A 151 17.26 3.35 -11.55
CA PRO A 151 18.40 2.80 -10.82
C PRO A 151 18.22 1.34 -10.43
N VAL A 152 17.02 0.75 -10.57
CA VAL A 152 16.70 -0.61 -10.11
C VAL A 152 17.28 -1.66 -11.06
N VAL A 153 18.13 -2.53 -10.53
CA VAL A 153 18.73 -3.66 -11.29
C VAL A 153 17.98 -4.96 -11.04
N VAL A 154 17.55 -5.17 -9.80
CA VAL A 154 16.82 -6.36 -9.37
C VAL A 154 15.71 -5.96 -8.42
N ASP A 155 14.49 -6.42 -8.70
CA ASP A 155 13.39 -6.46 -7.74
C ASP A 155 13.31 -7.88 -7.13
N LEU A 156 13.46 -7.97 -5.81
CA LEU A 156 13.42 -9.25 -5.08
C LEU A 156 12.01 -9.85 -5.03
N VAL A 157 10.95 -9.05 -5.19
CA VAL A 157 9.58 -9.58 -5.28
C VAL A 157 9.45 -10.45 -6.53
N ASP A 158 10.01 -10.02 -7.67
CA ASP A 158 10.05 -10.80 -8.92
C ASP A 158 10.90 -12.07 -8.82
N ARG A 159 11.86 -12.09 -7.88
CA ARG A 159 12.73 -13.25 -7.65
C ARG A 159 12.15 -14.25 -6.66
N LEU A 160 11.02 -13.95 -6.03
CA LEU A 160 10.42 -14.79 -5.00
C LEU A 160 10.23 -16.27 -5.43
N PRO A 161 9.76 -16.59 -6.65
CA PRO A 161 9.60 -17.99 -7.06
C PRO A 161 10.89 -18.83 -7.06
N LYS A 162 12.06 -18.17 -7.11
CA LYS A 162 13.38 -18.81 -7.07
C LYS A 162 13.99 -18.86 -5.67
N ALA A 163 13.32 -18.27 -4.67
CA ALA A 163 13.80 -18.26 -3.31
C ALA A 163 13.64 -19.64 -2.63
N ARG A 164 14.38 -19.82 -1.54
CA ARG A 164 14.15 -20.87 -0.54
C ARG A 164 13.52 -20.22 0.68
N VAL A 165 12.39 -20.74 1.13
CA VAL A 165 11.70 -20.24 2.33
C VAL A 165 11.74 -21.30 3.42
N GLU A 166 12.12 -20.88 4.62
CA GLU A 166 12.29 -21.74 5.79
C GLU A 166 11.66 -21.07 7.02
N TRP A 167 10.91 -21.84 7.80
CA TRP A 167 10.61 -21.50 9.18
C TRP A 167 11.75 -21.98 10.06
N ILE A 168 12.48 -21.06 10.67
CA ILE A 168 13.51 -21.36 11.65
C ILE A 168 12.85 -21.37 13.03
N ALA A 169 12.78 -22.54 13.66
CA ALA A 169 12.20 -22.71 14.99
C ALA A 169 13.07 -22.02 16.08
N PRO A 170 12.56 -21.83 17.33
CA PRO A 170 13.31 -21.19 18.40
C PRO A 170 14.66 -21.86 18.75
N ASP A 171 14.75 -23.17 18.54
CA ASP A 171 15.97 -23.98 18.72
C ASP A 171 16.98 -23.83 17.56
N GLY A 172 16.63 -23.06 16.52
CA GLY A 172 17.44 -22.85 15.33
C GLY A 172 17.19 -23.88 14.22
N THR A 173 16.33 -24.87 14.42
CA THR A 173 16.08 -25.93 13.44
C THR A 173 15.33 -25.37 12.23
N PRO A 174 15.87 -25.49 10.99
CA PRO A 174 15.19 -25.03 9.79
C PRO A 174 14.14 -26.05 9.32
N ARG A 175 12.93 -25.55 9.01
CA ARG A 175 11.85 -26.31 8.38
C ARG A 175 11.48 -25.65 7.06
N ARG A 176 11.68 -26.36 5.96
CA ARG A 176 11.39 -25.84 4.63
C ARG A 176 9.88 -25.62 4.43
N CYS A 177 9.51 -24.45 3.92
CA CYS A 177 8.17 -24.18 3.43
C CYS A 177 8.11 -24.59 1.94
N PRO A 178 7.32 -25.61 1.55
CA PRO A 178 7.21 -26.01 0.14
C PRO A 178 6.50 -24.96 -0.71
N TRP A 179 6.95 -24.80 -1.97
CA TRP A 179 6.19 -24.07 -2.98
C TRP A 179 4.97 -24.87 -3.40
N VAL A 180 3.81 -24.22 -3.41
CA VAL A 180 2.54 -24.80 -3.84
C VAL A 180 1.89 -23.92 -4.89
N THR A 181 1.08 -24.52 -5.76
CA THR A 181 0.23 -23.80 -6.70
C THR A 181 -1.19 -24.35 -6.60
N THR A 182 -2.13 -23.51 -6.17
CA THR A 182 -3.54 -23.89 -5.97
C THR A 182 -4.44 -23.33 -7.06
N PRO A 183 -5.58 -23.98 -7.37
CA PRO A 183 -6.54 -23.45 -8.35
C PRO A 183 -7.25 -22.20 -7.84
N ARG A 184 -7.42 -22.07 -6.52
CA ARG A 184 -8.08 -20.94 -5.86
C ARG A 184 -7.05 -19.93 -5.37
N TYR A 185 -7.40 -18.64 -5.48
CA TYR A 185 -6.83 -17.54 -4.70
C TYR A 185 -7.87 -17.06 -3.70
N THR A 186 -7.44 -16.36 -2.65
CA THR A 186 -8.35 -15.63 -1.76
C THR A 186 -8.21 -14.15 -2.08
N PRO A 187 -9.30 -13.44 -2.42
CA PRO A 187 -9.25 -12.00 -2.61
C PRO A 187 -8.79 -11.32 -1.31
N GLY A 188 -8.00 -10.27 -1.45
CA GLY A 188 -7.66 -9.38 -0.34
C GLY A 188 -8.62 -8.20 -0.26
N GLY A 189 -8.27 -7.21 0.56
CA GLY A 189 -8.96 -5.92 0.65
C GLY A 189 -9.36 -5.57 2.08
N LEU A 190 -10.04 -4.44 2.22
CA LEU A 190 -10.61 -3.98 3.50
C LEU A 190 -11.43 -5.09 4.19
N SER A 191 -11.12 -5.35 5.45
CA SER A 191 -11.71 -6.40 6.29
C SER A 191 -11.48 -7.85 5.84
N GLN A 192 -10.73 -8.09 4.76
CA GLN A 192 -10.35 -9.43 4.27
C GLN A 192 -8.86 -9.72 4.46
N GLY A 193 -8.05 -8.69 4.69
CA GLY A 193 -6.60 -8.79 4.80
C GLY A 193 -5.89 -8.93 3.45
N PRO A 194 -4.63 -9.39 3.45
CA PRO A 194 -3.83 -9.53 2.23
C PRO A 194 -4.41 -10.60 1.29
N MET A 195 -4.31 -10.34 -0.02
CA MET A 195 -4.62 -11.34 -1.04
C MET A 195 -3.76 -12.59 -0.84
N ARG A 196 -4.37 -13.78 -0.83
CA ARG A 196 -3.62 -15.05 -0.82
C ARG A 196 -3.42 -15.54 -2.26
N PRO A 197 -2.20 -15.46 -2.82
CA PRO A 197 -1.96 -15.83 -4.21
C PRO A 197 -2.06 -17.35 -4.42
N ARG A 198 -2.30 -17.73 -5.68
CA ARG A 198 -2.35 -19.15 -6.10
C ARG A 198 -1.02 -19.85 -5.89
N ALA A 199 0.08 -19.18 -6.22
CA ALA A 199 1.43 -19.69 -6.11
C ALA A 199 2.16 -19.01 -4.95
N ARG A 200 2.66 -19.81 -4.00
CA ARG A 200 3.27 -19.34 -2.75
C ARG A 200 4.06 -20.45 -2.06
N PHE A 201 4.91 -20.09 -1.12
CA PHE A 201 5.46 -21.02 -0.13
C PHE A 201 4.48 -21.19 1.03
N GLU A 202 4.15 -22.43 1.38
CA GLU A 202 3.23 -22.75 2.47
C GLU A 202 4.01 -23.25 3.68
N CYS A 203 4.03 -22.49 4.78
CA CYS A 203 4.85 -22.82 5.95
C CYS A 203 4.11 -23.67 6.98
N ASP A 204 2.81 -23.45 7.16
CA ASP A 204 1.94 -24.29 8.00
C ASP A 204 0.53 -24.37 7.40
N ARG A 205 0.07 -25.58 7.09
CA ARG A 205 -1.27 -25.82 6.51
C ARG A 205 -2.40 -25.56 7.51
N ASN A 206 -2.13 -25.74 8.79
CA ASN A 206 -3.11 -25.55 9.85
C ASN A 206 -3.25 -24.07 10.25
N ARG A 207 -2.27 -23.25 9.86
CA ARG A 207 -2.27 -21.80 10.07
C ARG A 207 -2.26 -21.11 8.71
N PRO A 208 -3.42 -20.87 8.08
CA PRO A 208 -3.49 -20.42 6.67
C PRO A 208 -2.86 -19.05 6.40
N HIS A 209 -2.57 -18.27 7.45
CA HIS A 209 -1.82 -17.01 7.39
C HIS A 209 -0.28 -17.21 7.40
N LEU A 210 0.23 -18.40 7.69
CA LEU A 210 1.67 -18.71 7.61
C LEU A 210 2.04 -19.21 6.21
N TYR A 211 2.17 -18.26 5.30
CA TYR A 211 2.69 -18.48 3.96
C TYR A 211 3.61 -17.33 3.56
N VAL A 212 4.42 -17.54 2.53
CA VAL A 212 5.22 -16.50 1.89
C VAL A 212 4.86 -16.42 0.41
N GLY A 213 4.43 -15.27 -0.06
CA GLY A 213 3.92 -15.10 -1.42
C GLY A 213 3.84 -13.64 -1.83
N GLU A 214 3.83 -13.38 -3.12
CA GLU A 214 3.54 -12.05 -3.65
C GLU A 214 2.08 -11.68 -3.38
N THR A 215 1.86 -10.49 -2.84
CA THR A 215 0.55 -9.91 -2.57
C THR A 215 0.54 -8.42 -2.87
N VAL A 216 -0.64 -7.82 -2.76
CA VAL A 216 -0.81 -6.39 -2.51
C VAL A 216 -1.34 -6.20 -1.08
N ILE A 217 -0.84 -5.20 -0.36
CA ILE A 217 -1.39 -4.74 0.92
C ILE A 217 -1.60 -3.22 0.90
N GLU A 218 -2.62 -2.74 1.58
CA GLU A 218 -2.88 -1.33 1.79
C GLU A 218 -2.04 -0.82 2.97
N ASP A 219 -1.24 0.22 2.73
CA ASP A 219 -0.50 0.90 3.81
C ASP A 219 -1.40 1.79 4.67
N LEU A 220 -0.81 2.48 5.65
CA LEU A 220 -1.55 3.36 6.57
C LEU A 220 -2.33 4.49 5.87
N HIS A 221 -1.92 4.85 4.65
CA HIS A 221 -2.56 5.87 3.82
C HIS A 221 -3.48 5.27 2.76
N LEU A 222 -3.81 3.98 2.86
CA LEU A 222 -4.61 3.21 1.91
C LEU A 222 -4.02 3.16 0.50
N ASN A 223 -2.70 3.37 0.37
CA ASN A 223 -2.03 3.14 -0.91
C ASN A 223 -1.73 1.65 -1.06
N PRO A 224 -2.01 1.06 -2.23
CA PRO A 224 -1.67 -0.33 -2.48
C PRO A 224 -0.14 -0.49 -2.61
N ARG A 225 0.41 -1.52 -1.96
CA ARG A 225 1.82 -1.90 -1.98
C ARG A 225 1.97 -3.35 -2.40
N ARG A 226 2.55 -3.56 -3.58
CA ARG A 226 3.03 -4.86 -4.03
C ARG A 226 4.19 -5.26 -3.14
N ALA A 227 4.07 -6.44 -2.55
CA ALA A 227 5.01 -6.91 -1.55
C ALA A 227 5.08 -8.44 -1.52
N VAL A 228 6.15 -8.96 -0.92
CA VAL A 228 6.19 -10.31 -0.38
C VAL A 228 5.50 -10.27 0.98
N TYR A 229 4.36 -10.95 1.09
CA TYR A 229 3.75 -11.27 2.37
C TYR A 229 4.63 -12.26 3.12
N GLN A 230 5.00 -11.95 4.36
CA GLN A 230 5.83 -12.81 5.19
C GLN A 230 5.48 -12.64 6.67
N HIS A 231 4.33 -13.17 7.07
CA HIS A 231 3.88 -13.13 8.45
C HIS A 231 4.91 -13.80 9.38
N PRO A 232 5.34 -13.14 10.49
CA PRO A 232 6.19 -13.78 11.48
C PRO A 232 5.42 -14.92 12.16
N PRO A 233 6.07 -16.04 12.51
CA PRO A 233 5.41 -17.09 13.29
C PRO A 233 5.28 -16.65 14.76
N ASP A 234 4.39 -17.28 15.52
CA ASP A 234 4.30 -17.05 16.98
C ASP A 234 5.62 -17.33 17.71
N GLU A 235 6.41 -18.27 17.16
CA GLU A 235 7.70 -18.69 17.68
C GLU A 235 8.71 -18.90 16.54
N GLY A 236 9.95 -18.43 16.74
CA GLY A 236 11.01 -18.53 15.74
C GLY A 236 10.91 -17.41 14.71
N ARG A 237 11.29 -17.66 13.45
CA ARG A 237 11.24 -16.66 12.36
C ARG A 237 11.01 -17.30 11.00
N ILE A 238 10.39 -16.57 10.07
CA ILE A 238 10.40 -16.98 8.65
C ILE A 238 11.61 -16.33 7.99
N ARG A 239 12.39 -17.13 7.26
CA ARG A 239 13.54 -16.71 6.46
C ARG A 239 13.24 -16.98 4.98
N THR A 240 13.35 -15.95 4.15
CA THR A 240 13.31 -16.05 2.69
C THR A 240 14.70 -15.78 2.16
N THR A 241 15.34 -16.78 1.55
CA THR A 241 16.69 -16.70 1.00
C THR A 241 16.67 -16.78 -0.52
N PHE A 242 17.22 -15.76 -1.16
CA PHE A 242 17.43 -15.73 -2.60
C PHE A 242 18.76 -16.40 -2.96
N PRO A 243 18.83 -17.15 -4.07
CA PRO A 243 20.09 -17.70 -4.56
C PRO A 243 21.10 -16.59 -4.87
N PRO A 244 22.40 -16.90 -5.04
CA PRO A 244 23.41 -15.89 -5.31
C PRO A 244 23.02 -14.99 -6.49
N ILE A 245 22.85 -13.69 -6.25
CA ILE A 245 22.56 -12.66 -7.25
C ILE A 245 23.65 -11.59 -7.20
N GLU A 246 23.87 -10.91 -8.33
CA GLU A 246 24.82 -9.80 -8.40
C GLU A 246 24.33 -8.64 -7.54
N ILE A 247 25.18 -8.20 -6.61
CA ILE A 247 24.90 -7.11 -5.67
C ILE A 247 25.22 -5.76 -6.33
N SER A 248 24.34 -4.79 -6.13
CA SER A 248 24.52 -3.40 -6.58
C SER A 248 24.97 -2.50 -5.42
N ARG A 249 25.06 -1.18 -5.64
CA ARG A 249 25.58 -0.22 -4.64
C ARG A 249 24.71 -0.12 -3.39
N SER A 250 23.39 -0.24 -3.53
CA SER A 250 22.50 -0.25 -2.39
C SER A 250 21.39 -1.30 -2.50
N LEU A 251 20.93 -1.76 -1.33
CA LEU A 251 19.70 -2.53 -1.17
C LEU A 251 18.68 -1.64 -0.46
N VAL A 252 17.60 -1.30 -1.15
CA VAL A 252 16.49 -0.52 -0.61
C VAL A 252 15.33 -1.46 -0.33
N LEU A 253 14.91 -1.51 0.93
CA LEU A 253 13.81 -2.32 1.42
C LEU A 253 12.71 -1.42 1.99
N TYR A 254 11.47 -1.75 1.67
CA TYR A 254 10.29 -1.20 2.31
C TYR A 254 9.55 -2.31 3.04
N ALA A 255 8.98 -2.01 4.20
CA ALA A 255 8.10 -2.94 4.89
C ALA A 255 7.03 -2.19 5.69
N GLY A 256 5.91 -2.87 5.92
CA GLY A 256 4.80 -2.35 6.69
C GLY A 256 3.74 -3.41 6.93
N LEU A 257 2.61 -2.95 7.46
CA LEU A 257 1.48 -3.79 7.81
C LEU A 257 0.26 -3.39 6.99
N TYR A 258 -0.65 -4.35 6.82
CA TYR A 258 -2.00 -4.10 6.39
C TYR A 258 -2.69 -3.06 7.29
N TYR A 259 -3.31 -2.04 6.67
CA TYR A 259 -3.97 -0.89 7.31
C TYR A 259 -4.74 -1.22 8.60
N GLU A 260 -5.68 -2.18 8.58
CA GLU A 260 -6.54 -2.45 9.75
C GLU A 260 -5.77 -3.01 10.95
N HIS A 261 -4.62 -3.62 10.72
CA HIS A 261 -3.80 -4.22 11.78
C HIS A 261 -2.83 -3.23 12.43
N GLU A 262 -2.67 -2.06 11.82
CA GLU A 262 -1.76 -1.00 12.24
C GLU A 262 -2.48 0.27 12.74
N ARG A 263 -3.63 0.62 12.16
CA ARG A 263 -4.27 1.95 12.32
C ARG A 263 -4.62 2.36 13.75
N ASP A 264 -4.76 1.40 14.65
CA ASP A 264 -5.18 1.65 16.04
C ASP A 264 -3.99 1.81 17.00
N GLY A 265 -2.77 1.44 16.60
CA GLY A 265 -1.57 1.65 17.42
C GLY A 265 -1.45 0.74 18.65
N VAL A 266 -2.13 -0.40 18.68
CA VAL A 266 -2.33 -1.21 19.91
C VAL A 266 -1.47 -2.48 19.99
N HIS A 267 -0.74 -2.85 18.93
CA HIS A 267 -0.02 -4.13 18.86
C HIS A 267 1.51 -3.94 19.00
N GLY A 268 2.24 -5.01 19.38
CA GLY A 268 3.70 -4.98 19.60
C GLY A 268 4.55 -5.06 18.33
N PRO A 269 5.79 -4.54 18.26
CA PRO A 269 6.53 -4.42 17.00
C PRO A 269 6.83 -5.76 16.29
N PHE A 270 7.12 -5.69 15.00
CA PHE A 270 7.84 -6.75 14.29
C PHE A 270 9.25 -6.29 13.92
N GLU A 271 10.15 -7.27 13.76
CA GLU A 271 11.51 -7.09 13.29
C GLU A 271 11.68 -7.73 11.92
N LEU A 272 12.42 -7.03 11.06
CA LEU A 272 12.92 -7.55 9.79
C LEU A 272 14.44 -7.45 9.78
N VAL A 273 15.12 -8.53 9.42
CA VAL A 273 16.59 -8.57 9.34
C VAL A 273 17.01 -8.96 7.94
N VAL A 274 17.90 -8.17 7.34
CA VAL A 274 18.52 -8.45 6.05
C VAL A 274 19.92 -8.98 6.28
N ARG A 275 20.22 -10.14 5.69
CA ARG A 275 21.56 -10.73 5.68
C ARG A 275 22.06 -10.92 4.26
N ILE A 276 23.35 -10.71 4.06
CA ILE A 276 24.07 -11.03 2.82
C ILE A 276 25.18 -12.02 3.18
N ASP A 277 25.19 -13.18 2.53
CA ASP A 277 26.05 -14.34 2.86
C ASP A 277 26.05 -14.66 4.37
N GLY A 278 24.87 -14.64 4.99
CA GLY A 278 24.67 -14.92 6.42
C GLY A 278 25.05 -13.78 7.38
N LYS A 279 25.79 -12.75 6.93
CA LYS A 279 26.14 -11.58 7.76
C LYS A 279 24.98 -10.59 7.79
N GLU A 280 24.63 -10.09 8.98
CA GLU A 280 23.62 -9.03 9.12
C GLU A 280 24.13 -7.74 8.47
N ARG A 281 23.35 -7.19 7.56
CA ARG A 281 23.67 -5.95 6.84
C ARG A 281 22.67 -4.83 7.15
N GLY A 282 21.47 -5.18 7.59
CA GLY A 282 20.48 -4.20 8.05
C GLY A 282 19.38 -4.83 8.88
N ARG A 283 18.74 -3.99 9.69
CA ARG A 283 17.61 -4.36 10.56
C ARG A 283 16.59 -3.24 10.57
N MET A 284 15.31 -3.62 10.50
CA MET A 284 14.17 -2.73 10.69
C MET A 284 13.35 -3.22 11.87
N VAL A 285 13.11 -2.36 12.85
CA VAL A 285 12.02 -2.52 13.82
C VAL A 285 10.87 -1.65 13.33
N HIS A 286 9.73 -2.27 13.07
CA HIS A 286 8.52 -1.56 12.63
C HIS A 286 7.49 -1.59 13.77
N ARG A 287 6.89 -0.42 14.02
CA ARG A 287 5.84 -0.20 15.02
C ARG A 287 4.59 0.25 14.30
N ASP A 288 3.44 -0.01 14.92
CA ASP A 288 2.19 0.53 14.42
C ASP A 288 2.29 2.05 14.20
N LEU A 289 1.53 2.56 13.23
CA LEU A 289 1.47 3.95 12.78
C LEU A 289 2.73 4.46 12.04
N GLN A 290 3.63 3.56 11.61
CA GLN A 290 4.81 3.92 10.81
C GLN A 290 4.61 3.78 9.30
N GLY A 291 3.49 3.23 8.85
CA GLY A 291 3.14 3.06 7.45
C GLY A 291 4.13 2.20 6.67
N TRP A 292 4.36 2.56 5.40
CA TRP A 292 5.30 1.88 4.51
C TRP A 292 6.73 2.38 4.74
N LYS A 293 7.40 1.78 5.72
CA LYS A 293 8.69 2.24 6.23
C LYS A 293 9.84 1.80 5.32
N ARG A 294 10.79 2.70 5.07
CA ARG A 294 11.99 2.46 4.26
C ARG A 294 13.22 2.11 5.13
N LEU A 295 14.06 1.23 4.62
CA LEU A 295 15.42 0.92 5.08
C LEU A 295 16.33 0.88 3.85
N GLU A 296 17.47 1.54 3.92
CA GLU A 296 18.51 1.52 2.90
C GLU A 296 19.79 0.96 3.49
N ILE A 297 20.43 0.06 2.75
CA ILE A 297 21.64 -0.63 3.16
C ILE A 297 22.69 -0.37 2.09
N ASP A 298 23.81 0.24 2.49
CA ASP A 298 24.99 0.36 1.65
C ASP A 298 25.62 -1.02 1.42
N THR A 299 25.74 -1.38 0.15
CA THR A 299 26.34 -2.63 -0.34
C THR A 299 27.45 -2.37 -1.36
N SER A 300 28.00 -1.16 -1.39
CA SER A 300 29.08 -0.76 -2.31
C SER A 300 30.35 -1.61 -2.17
N ASP A 301 30.68 -2.09 -0.96
CA ASP A 301 31.79 -3.03 -0.70
C ASP A 301 31.59 -4.42 -1.35
N LEU A 302 30.36 -4.71 -1.78
CA LEU A 302 29.95 -5.95 -2.44
C LEU A 302 29.55 -5.75 -3.91
N GLU A 303 29.64 -4.53 -4.45
CA GLU A 303 29.22 -4.22 -5.81
C GLU A 303 29.88 -5.17 -6.83
N GLY A 304 29.06 -5.75 -7.72
CA GLY A 304 29.49 -6.70 -8.74
C GLY A 304 29.77 -8.13 -8.24
N LYS A 305 29.75 -8.37 -6.93
CA LYS A 305 29.88 -9.73 -6.36
C LYS A 305 28.53 -10.44 -6.41
N ARG A 306 28.56 -11.78 -6.52
CA ARG A 306 27.37 -12.62 -6.34
C ARG A 306 27.27 -13.09 -4.89
N ALA A 307 26.16 -12.82 -4.24
CA ALA A 307 25.93 -13.19 -2.84
C ALA A 307 24.49 -13.66 -2.60
N GLU A 308 24.28 -14.52 -1.62
CA GLU A 308 22.93 -14.87 -1.14
C GLU A 308 22.37 -13.72 -0.31
N ILE A 309 21.09 -13.40 -0.51
CA ILE A 309 20.36 -12.41 0.29
C ILE A 309 19.27 -13.14 1.05
N SER A 310 19.20 -12.98 2.37
CA SER A 310 18.09 -13.50 3.16
C SER A 310 17.37 -12.41 3.94
N ILE A 311 16.05 -12.47 3.94
CA ILE A 311 15.17 -11.57 4.69
C ILE A 311 14.41 -12.39 5.73
N GLU A 312 14.61 -12.05 7.01
CA GLU A 312 13.97 -12.71 8.15
C GLU A 312 12.88 -11.84 8.76
N THR A 313 11.74 -12.42 9.12
CA THR A 313 10.69 -11.74 9.90
C THR A 313 10.44 -12.42 11.24
N PHE A 314 10.34 -11.61 12.28
CA PHE A 314 10.09 -12.04 13.66
C PHE A 314 9.17 -11.06 14.38
N ALA A 315 8.35 -11.56 15.30
CA ALA A 315 7.63 -10.73 16.26
C ALA A 315 7.50 -11.51 17.58
N LYS A 316 7.56 -10.80 18.71
CA LYS A 316 7.29 -11.41 20.02
C LYS A 316 5.81 -11.80 20.18
N ASP A 317 4.93 -11.01 19.59
CA ASP A 317 3.50 -11.31 19.44
C ASP A 317 3.16 -11.16 17.96
N ALA A 318 2.92 -12.28 17.28
CA ALA A 318 2.67 -12.30 15.85
C ALA A 318 1.22 -11.93 15.48
N ARG A 319 0.32 -11.79 16.46
CA ARG A 319 -1.07 -11.43 16.19
C ARG A 319 -1.14 -10.08 15.49
N TYR A 320 -1.90 -10.03 14.40
CA TYR A 320 -2.06 -8.82 13.58
C TYR A 320 -0.72 -8.30 13.03
N ARG A 321 0.24 -9.19 12.75
CA ARG A 321 1.50 -8.88 12.07
C ARG A 321 1.48 -9.38 10.63
N THR A 322 0.51 -8.88 9.88
CA THR A 322 0.42 -9.04 8.42
C THR A 322 1.49 -8.21 7.73
N VAL A 323 2.73 -8.67 7.86
CA VAL A 323 3.92 -8.03 7.31
C VAL A 323 3.96 -8.25 5.79
N GLY A 324 4.08 -7.17 5.06
CA GLY A 324 4.55 -7.17 3.68
C GLY A 324 5.87 -6.42 3.58
N TRP A 325 6.76 -6.88 2.70
CA TRP A 325 7.98 -6.16 2.36
C TRP A 325 8.27 -6.21 0.85
N ALA A 326 8.96 -5.19 0.34
CA ALA A 326 9.47 -5.16 -1.04
C ALA A 326 10.92 -4.67 -1.00
N ALA A 327 11.78 -5.22 -1.83
CA ALA A 327 13.20 -4.90 -1.80
C ALA A 327 13.81 -4.89 -3.20
N THR A 328 14.68 -3.91 -3.44
CA THR A 328 15.34 -3.70 -4.73
C THR A 328 16.85 -3.47 -4.56
N LEU A 329 17.64 -3.99 -5.49
CA LEU A 329 19.07 -3.65 -5.63
C LEU A 329 19.20 -2.50 -6.62
N ARG A 330 19.96 -1.45 -6.25
CA ARG A 330 20.06 -0.20 -6.99
C ARG A 330 21.50 0.21 -7.29
N LYS A 331 21.72 0.82 -8.46
CA LYS A 331 23.03 1.36 -8.89
C LYS A 331 23.40 2.68 -8.23
N THR A 332 22.42 3.44 -7.77
CA THR A 332 22.59 4.74 -7.11
C THR A 332 21.51 4.93 -6.05
N ASP A 333 21.78 5.78 -5.07
CA ASP A 333 20.78 6.18 -4.09
C ASP A 333 19.77 7.14 -4.72
N VAL A 334 18.50 7.03 -4.34
CA VAL A 334 17.42 7.88 -4.88
C VAL A 334 17.59 9.34 -4.45
N GLY A 335 18.39 9.62 -3.43
CA GLY A 335 18.70 10.99 -2.99
C GLY A 335 19.49 11.82 -4.00
N GLU A 336 20.12 11.20 -5.01
CA GLU A 336 20.76 11.88 -6.14
C GLU A 336 19.94 11.84 -7.44
N ALA A 337 18.86 11.03 -7.49
CA ALA A 337 18.09 10.81 -8.72
C ALA A 337 17.06 11.92 -9.02
N TYR A 338 16.86 12.85 -8.08
CA TYR A 338 15.94 13.98 -8.23
C TYR A 338 16.63 15.27 -7.74
N PRO A 339 17.41 15.96 -8.58
CA PRO A 339 17.81 17.34 -8.33
C PRO A 339 16.63 18.30 -8.32
#